data_AF-A0A355XVS0-F1
#
_entry.id   AF-A0A355XVS0-F1
#
_cell.length_a   1.000
_cell.length_b   1.000
_cell.length_c   1.000
_cell.angle_alpha   90.00
_cell.angle_beta   90.00
_cell.angle_gamma   90.00
#
_symmetry.space_group_name_H-M   'P 1'
#
loop_
_entity.id
_entity.type
_entity.pdbx_description
1 polymer ?
#
loop_
_entity_poly.entity_id
_entity_poly.type
_entity_poly.pdbx_seq_one_letter_code
_entity_poly.pdbx_strand_id
1 'polypeptide(L)'
;MKKHITLFLSLLCALPATAQTISFEQKDYRAIGVYDRWEQSPFRDGRLKGQAAICANPDRDGNESDSVVAFRRSRWASNIYGVRIDLTEPFALTPQGKVVHVLIHRPQGGRVMLVGLGKRHDRQGQSAEVEQFWAYAVNDLSHDSWDDAVFPVKSANGVDIHSLVVVPDAESPHKMTADWVAYVDDIVVDDDPEPRISDTCSVADTDNPDITTDMASVTAASRNGTVVTATGQTLNAFATGSGKPLTVKVVPAPGFRCDGLRVKFGRRLAGPKMVAGKQMWQEVYLSRDHFEGDLCTLPASCLYGYVEIEGDFVPVR
;
A
#
# COMPACT_ATOMS: atom_id res chain seq x y z
N MET A 1 6.20 -40.67 -52.98
CA MET A 1 4.95 -40.02 -52.50
C MET A 1 5.02 -39.89 -50.98
N LYS A 2 5.41 -38.73 -50.44
CA LYS A 2 5.39 -38.45 -49.00
C LYS A 2 4.23 -37.50 -48.72
N LYS A 3 3.27 -37.96 -47.92
CA LYS A 3 2.11 -37.18 -47.47
C LYS A 3 2.56 -36.28 -46.31
N HIS A 4 2.49 -34.97 -46.50
CA HIS A 4 2.66 -34.02 -45.40
C HIS A 4 1.29 -33.80 -44.74
N ILE A 5 1.17 -34.26 -43.49
CA ILE A 5 0.05 -33.93 -42.59
C ILE A 5 0.40 -32.61 -41.93
N THR A 6 -0.32 -31.55 -42.29
CA THR A 6 -0.20 -30.24 -41.64
C THR A 6 -1.07 -30.25 -40.40
N LEU A 7 -0.44 -30.26 -39.23
CA LEU A 7 -1.11 -30.12 -37.93
C LEU A 7 -1.45 -28.63 -37.73
N PHE A 8 -2.74 -28.28 -37.79
CA PHE A 8 -3.22 -26.95 -37.41
C PHE A 8 -3.23 -26.86 -35.87
N LEU A 9 -2.23 -26.17 -35.30
CA LEU A 9 -2.24 -25.78 -33.90
C LEU A 9 -3.06 -24.49 -33.79
N SER A 10 -4.33 -24.60 -33.40
CA SER A 10 -5.18 -23.45 -33.10
C SER A 10 -4.70 -22.81 -31.81
N LEU A 11 -3.95 -21.71 -31.96
CA LEU A 11 -3.60 -20.81 -30.87
C LEU A 11 -4.89 -20.10 -30.43
N LEU A 12 -5.53 -20.56 -29.35
CA LEU A 12 -6.54 -19.77 -28.66
C LEU A 12 -5.81 -18.54 -28.07
N CYS A 13 -5.89 -17.40 -28.75
CA CYS A 13 -5.65 -16.12 -28.11
C CYS A 13 -6.74 -15.93 -27.05
N ALA A 14 -6.38 -16.03 -25.77
CA ALA A 14 -7.21 -15.52 -24.70
C ALA A 14 -7.41 -14.02 -24.95
N LEU A 15 -8.65 -13.61 -25.21
CA LEU A 15 -8.99 -12.19 -25.26
C LEU A 15 -8.70 -11.63 -23.86
N PRO A 16 -8.01 -10.47 -23.75
CA PRO A 16 -7.83 -9.83 -22.45
C PRO A 16 -9.21 -9.56 -21.83
N ALA A 17 -9.36 -9.90 -20.56
CA ALA A 17 -10.56 -9.56 -19.82
C ALA A 17 -10.72 -8.03 -19.83
N THR A 18 -11.92 -7.54 -20.13
CA THR A 18 -12.19 -6.10 -20.11
C THR A 18 -12.05 -5.59 -18.68
N ALA A 19 -11.16 -4.62 -18.47
CA ALA A 19 -11.00 -3.95 -17.19
C ALA A 19 -12.30 -3.24 -16.79
N GLN A 20 -12.64 -3.27 -15.50
CA GLN A 20 -13.73 -2.48 -14.94
C GLN A 20 -13.15 -1.23 -14.29
N THR A 21 -13.66 -0.05 -14.65
CA THR A 21 -13.21 1.25 -14.12
C THR A 21 -14.33 1.95 -13.37
N ILE A 22 -13.98 2.56 -12.23
CA ILE A 22 -14.84 3.46 -11.44
C ILE A 22 -14.07 4.77 -11.27
N SER A 23 -14.43 5.76 -12.08
CA SER A 23 -13.77 7.06 -12.24
C SER A 23 -14.43 8.19 -11.46
N PHE A 24 -15.68 8.02 -10.99
CA PHE A 24 -16.47 9.07 -10.32
C PHE A 24 -16.77 10.34 -11.14
N GLU A 25 -16.26 10.45 -12.38
CA GLU A 25 -16.59 11.49 -13.36
C GLU A 25 -18.04 11.41 -13.85
N GLN A 26 -18.58 10.21 -13.77
CA GLN A 26 -19.94 9.88 -14.16
C GLN A 26 -20.59 9.08 -13.04
N LYS A 27 -21.86 8.72 -13.22
CA LYS A 27 -22.55 7.82 -12.29
C LYS A 27 -22.21 6.35 -12.59
N ASP A 28 -20.92 6.01 -12.53
CA ASP A 28 -20.36 4.68 -12.74
C ASP A 28 -20.33 3.82 -11.45
N TYR A 29 -20.70 4.42 -10.32
CA TYR A 29 -20.94 3.75 -9.03
C TYR A 29 -22.41 3.86 -8.59
N ARG A 30 -22.85 2.93 -7.73
CA ARG A 30 -24.22 2.93 -7.18
C ARG A 30 -24.37 3.88 -6.00
N ALA A 31 -23.42 3.83 -5.06
CA ALA A 31 -23.43 4.66 -3.85
C ALA A 31 -22.03 4.76 -3.24
N ILE A 32 -21.80 5.83 -2.49
CA ILE A 32 -20.63 6.00 -1.62
C ILE A 32 -21.08 6.12 -0.16
N GLY A 33 -20.22 5.68 0.75
CA GLY A 33 -20.48 5.75 2.18
C GLY A 33 -19.23 5.43 2.99
N VAL A 34 -19.44 4.97 4.22
CA VAL A 34 -18.36 4.51 5.08
C VAL A 34 -18.63 3.08 5.52
N TYR A 35 -17.56 2.37 5.87
CA TYR A 35 -17.65 1.05 6.47
C TYR A 35 -16.67 0.97 7.63
N ASP A 36 -17.10 0.36 8.73
CA ASP A 36 -16.24 -0.07 9.82
C ASP A 36 -16.59 -1.52 10.14
N ARG A 37 -15.59 -2.38 10.35
CA ARG A 37 -15.83 -3.75 10.80
C ARG A 37 -16.17 -3.83 12.28
N TRP A 38 -15.62 -2.93 13.11
CA TRP A 38 -15.76 -3.02 14.55
C TRP A 38 -17.23 -2.86 14.95
N GLU A 39 -17.85 -3.92 15.47
CA GLU A 39 -19.29 -3.97 15.74
C GLU A 39 -19.78 -2.85 16.66
N GLN A 40 -18.95 -2.40 17.60
CA GLN A 40 -19.25 -1.30 18.53
C GLN A 40 -18.77 0.06 18.01
N SER A 41 -18.37 0.15 16.75
CA SER A 41 -17.97 1.40 16.13
C SER A 41 -19.12 2.40 16.20
N PRO A 42 -18.86 3.64 16.66
CA PRO A 42 -19.89 4.68 16.69
C PRO A 42 -20.42 5.03 15.30
N PHE A 43 -19.71 4.64 14.23
CA PHE A 43 -20.15 4.82 12.84
C PHE A 43 -21.14 3.74 12.38
N ARG A 44 -21.14 2.57 13.02
CA ARG A 44 -22.09 1.48 12.69
C ARG A 44 -23.41 1.63 13.41
N ASP A 45 -23.38 2.04 14.67
CA ASP A 45 -24.59 2.22 15.48
C ASP A 45 -25.21 3.63 15.37
N GLY A 46 -24.58 4.50 14.57
CA GLY A 46 -25.11 5.82 14.24
C GLY A 46 -24.84 6.92 15.28
N ARG A 47 -24.09 6.63 16.35
CA ARG A 47 -23.63 7.67 17.30
C ARG A 47 -22.78 8.75 16.63
N LEU A 48 -22.02 8.38 15.59
CA LEU A 48 -21.29 9.29 14.71
C LEU A 48 -21.67 9.03 13.26
N LYS A 49 -21.78 10.11 12.48
CA LYS A 49 -22.04 10.04 11.05
C LYS A 49 -20.72 10.00 10.28
N GLY A 50 -20.51 8.96 9.48
CA GLY A 50 -19.39 8.90 8.55
C GLY A 50 -19.48 9.95 7.47
N GLN A 51 -18.33 10.44 7.00
CA GLN A 51 -18.25 11.48 5.97
C GLN A 51 -17.47 10.95 4.78
N ALA A 52 -18.20 10.67 3.70
CA ALA A 52 -17.66 10.43 2.38
C ALA A 52 -18.53 11.18 1.37
N ALA A 53 -17.92 11.87 0.41
CA ALA A 53 -18.62 12.64 -0.61
C ALA A 53 -17.78 12.75 -1.88
N ILE A 54 -18.43 12.88 -3.04
CA ILE A 54 -17.76 13.35 -4.25
C ILE A 54 -17.48 14.83 -4.10
N CYS A 55 -16.27 15.25 -4.44
CA CYS A 55 -15.89 16.65 -4.54
C CYS A 55 -14.99 16.87 -5.77
N ALA A 56 -14.73 18.14 -6.07
CA ALA A 56 -13.69 18.48 -7.05
C ALA A 56 -12.33 17.93 -6.58
N ASN A 57 -11.53 17.46 -7.52
CA ASN A 57 -10.17 17.00 -7.24
C ASN A 57 -9.32 18.15 -6.66
N PRO A 58 -8.82 18.04 -5.42
CA PRO A 58 -8.02 19.10 -4.79
C PRO A 58 -6.60 19.20 -5.35
N ASP A 59 -6.10 18.15 -5.99
CA ASP A 59 -4.75 18.09 -6.54
C ASP A 59 -4.78 17.32 -7.87
N ARG A 60 -4.47 18.01 -8.97
CA ARG A 60 -4.49 17.41 -10.30
C ARG A 60 -3.13 16.95 -10.80
N ASP A 61 -2.10 17.01 -9.95
CA ASP A 61 -0.79 16.47 -10.27
C ASP A 61 -0.78 14.96 -10.03
N GLY A 62 -0.48 14.16 -11.05
CA GLY A 62 -0.55 12.69 -10.99
C GLY A 62 -1.96 12.08 -11.10
N ASN A 63 -3.02 12.88 -10.96
CA ASN A 63 -4.41 12.47 -11.22
C ASN A 63 -5.19 13.59 -11.91
N GLU A 64 -5.45 13.46 -13.21
CA GLU A 64 -6.09 14.51 -14.00
C GLU A 64 -7.62 14.59 -13.85
N SER A 65 -8.26 13.67 -13.11
CA SER A 65 -9.71 13.67 -12.88
C SER A 65 -10.20 15.01 -12.31
N ASP A 66 -11.40 15.41 -12.70
CA ASP A 66 -12.10 16.57 -12.17
C ASP A 66 -12.83 16.24 -10.85
N SER A 67 -13.26 14.99 -10.65
CA SER A 67 -14.04 14.54 -9.48
C SER A 67 -13.40 13.37 -8.75
N VAL A 68 -13.38 13.43 -7.41
CA VAL A 68 -12.81 12.36 -6.56
C VAL A 68 -13.69 12.10 -5.33
N VAL A 69 -13.49 10.97 -4.67
CA VAL A 69 -14.14 10.69 -3.38
C VAL A 69 -13.29 11.25 -2.24
N ALA A 70 -13.79 12.25 -1.53
CA ALA A 70 -13.23 12.67 -0.24
C ALA A 70 -13.79 11.82 0.89
N PHE A 71 -12.92 11.32 1.76
CA PHE A 71 -13.28 10.52 2.93
C PHE A 71 -12.59 11.02 4.19
N ARG A 72 -13.36 11.25 5.25
CA ARG A 72 -12.80 11.61 6.56
C ARG A 72 -12.45 10.35 7.35
N ARG A 73 -11.16 10.05 7.45
CA ARG A 73 -10.62 9.08 8.41
C ARG A 73 -10.81 9.64 9.83
N SER A 74 -11.47 8.88 10.70
CA SER A 74 -11.74 9.32 12.07
C SER A 74 -10.88 8.60 13.11
N ARG A 75 -10.40 9.33 14.12
CA ARG A 75 -9.70 8.78 15.30
C ARG A 75 -10.60 7.90 16.17
N TRP A 76 -11.92 7.99 16.02
CA TRP A 76 -12.90 7.21 16.79
C TRP A 76 -13.29 5.89 16.14
N ALA A 77 -12.83 5.64 14.92
CA ALA A 77 -13.15 4.45 14.17
C ALA A 77 -12.05 3.39 14.31
N SER A 78 -12.33 2.15 13.94
CA SER A 78 -11.32 1.07 14.01
C SER A 78 -10.21 1.25 12.96
N ASN A 79 -9.25 0.32 12.95
CA ASN A 79 -8.23 0.24 11.91
C ASN A 79 -8.75 -0.34 10.57
N ILE A 80 -10.04 -0.68 10.46
CA ILE A 80 -10.68 -1.13 9.20
C ILE A 80 -11.83 -0.16 8.86
N TYR A 81 -11.67 1.10 9.23
CA TYR A 81 -12.60 2.15 8.86
C TYR A 81 -12.17 2.77 7.54
N GLY A 82 -13.03 2.62 6.52
CA GLY A 82 -12.73 3.06 5.17
C GLY A 82 -13.93 3.63 4.44
N VAL A 83 -13.64 4.19 3.27
CA VAL A 83 -14.67 4.63 2.33
C VAL A 83 -15.23 3.42 1.61
N ARG A 84 -16.56 3.29 1.62
CA ARG A 84 -17.28 2.24 0.92
C ARG A 84 -17.77 2.76 -0.43
N ILE A 85 -17.52 1.98 -1.48
CA ILE A 85 -18.00 2.22 -2.83
C ILE A 85 -18.84 1.01 -3.25
N ASP A 86 -20.12 1.24 -3.49
CA ASP A 86 -21.01 0.23 -4.05
C ASP A 86 -20.91 0.26 -5.58
N LEU A 87 -20.62 -0.91 -6.16
CA LEU A 87 -20.43 -1.05 -7.59
C LEU A 87 -21.78 -1.12 -8.31
N THR A 88 -21.85 -0.53 -9.50
CA THR A 88 -23.00 -0.68 -10.41
C THR A 88 -23.08 -2.11 -10.94
N GLU A 89 -21.94 -2.63 -11.36
CA GLU A 89 -21.78 -4.02 -11.82
C GLU A 89 -20.82 -4.74 -10.87
N PRO A 90 -21.25 -5.84 -10.22
CA PRO A 90 -20.35 -6.68 -9.44
C PRO A 90 -19.32 -7.37 -10.33
N PHE A 91 -18.08 -7.53 -9.84
CA PHE A 91 -17.11 -8.38 -10.52
C PHE A 91 -16.98 -9.74 -9.84
N ALA A 92 -16.80 -10.78 -10.65
CA ALA A 92 -16.54 -12.13 -10.16
C ALA A 92 -15.08 -12.25 -9.72
N LEU A 93 -14.86 -12.86 -8.56
CA LEU A 93 -13.55 -13.18 -8.05
C LEU A 93 -13.37 -14.71 -8.00
N THR A 94 -12.21 -15.17 -8.45
CA THR A 94 -11.88 -16.60 -8.54
C THR A 94 -10.50 -16.88 -7.91
N PRO A 95 -10.07 -18.15 -7.84
CA PRO A 95 -8.74 -18.48 -7.35
C PRO A 95 -7.59 -17.97 -8.24
N GLN A 96 -7.87 -17.67 -9.53
CA GLN A 96 -6.92 -17.01 -10.43
C GLN A 96 -6.60 -15.58 -9.96
N GLY A 97 -7.57 -14.95 -9.30
CA GLY A 97 -7.44 -13.60 -8.78
C GLY A 97 -7.61 -12.51 -9.84
N LYS A 98 -7.56 -11.28 -9.35
CA LYS A 98 -7.57 -10.02 -10.09
C LYS A 98 -6.60 -9.07 -9.40
N VAL A 99 -6.25 -8.00 -10.09
CA VAL A 99 -5.60 -6.86 -9.47
C VAL A 99 -6.62 -5.73 -9.39
N VAL A 100 -6.68 -5.08 -8.22
CA VAL A 100 -7.43 -3.85 -8.05
C VAL A 100 -6.41 -2.73 -7.85
N HIS A 101 -6.52 -1.71 -8.67
CA HIS A 101 -5.80 -0.46 -8.59
C HIS A 101 -6.72 0.60 -8.01
N VAL A 102 -6.18 1.46 -7.16
CA VAL A 102 -6.92 2.56 -6.53
C VAL A 102 -6.00 3.76 -6.47
N LEU A 103 -6.36 4.85 -7.14
CA LEU A 103 -5.67 6.11 -6.89
C LEU A 103 -6.05 6.63 -5.51
N ILE A 104 -5.04 6.95 -4.70
CA ILE A 104 -5.23 7.43 -3.34
C ILE A 104 -4.30 8.60 -3.06
N HIS A 105 -4.84 9.65 -2.45
CA HIS A 105 -4.08 10.77 -1.91
C HIS A 105 -4.38 10.94 -0.43
N ARG A 106 -3.36 11.00 0.41
CA ARG A 106 -3.51 11.07 1.87
C ARG A 106 -2.39 11.88 2.52
N PRO A 107 -2.68 12.70 3.53
CA PRO A 107 -1.66 13.50 4.21
C PRO A 107 -0.84 12.70 5.23
N GLN A 108 -1.32 11.52 5.61
CA GLN A 108 -0.69 10.64 6.58
C GLN A 108 -1.35 9.26 6.56
N GLY A 109 -0.75 8.32 7.28
CA GLY A 109 -1.28 6.97 7.49
C GLY A 109 -0.19 5.91 7.31
N GLY A 110 -0.47 4.67 7.69
CA GLY A 110 0.43 3.54 7.44
C GLY A 110 0.00 2.70 6.24
N ARG A 111 -0.22 1.40 6.42
CA ARG A 111 -0.61 0.54 5.30
C ARG A 111 -2.03 0.85 4.82
N VAL A 112 -2.23 0.83 3.51
CA VAL A 112 -3.57 0.91 2.90
C VAL A 112 -4.13 -0.50 2.74
N MET A 113 -5.42 -0.67 3.04
CA MET A 113 -6.12 -1.94 2.91
C MET A 113 -7.33 -1.79 1.99
N LEU A 114 -7.60 -2.83 1.21
CA LEU A 114 -8.82 -3.01 0.45
C LEU A 114 -9.61 -4.19 1.04
N VAL A 115 -10.91 -3.98 1.27
CA VAL A 115 -11.84 -5.05 1.65
C VAL A 115 -12.91 -5.18 0.58
N GLY A 116 -13.15 -6.41 0.11
CA GLY A 116 -14.24 -6.70 -0.81
C GLY A 116 -15.45 -7.24 -0.07
N LEU A 117 -16.59 -6.57 -0.18
CA LEU A 117 -17.88 -7.05 0.31
C LEU A 117 -18.63 -7.72 -0.83
N GLY A 118 -19.10 -8.93 -0.58
CA GLY A 118 -19.68 -9.74 -1.64
C GLY A 118 -20.46 -10.94 -1.17
N LYS A 119 -20.88 -11.75 -2.13
CA LYS A 119 -21.72 -12.92 -1.90
C LYS A 119 -21.23 -14.10 -2.73
N ARG A 120 -21.37 -15.30 -2.16
CA ARG A 120 -21.17 -16.56 -2.86
C ARG A 120 -22.43 -17.07 -3.52
N HIS A 121 -22.31 -17.57 -4.75
CA HIS A 121 -23.39 -18.20 -5.52
C HIS A 121 -23.91 -19.46 -4.83
N ASP A 122 -23.01 -20.22 -4.19
CA ASP A 122 -23.32 -21.50 -3.55
C ASP A 122 -23.96 -21.37 -2.15
N ARG A 123 -24.09 -20.14 -1.63
CA ARG A 123 -24.70 -19.87 -0.31
C ARG A 123 -25.98 -19.06 -0.46
N GLN A 124 -27.09 -19.78 -0.67
CA GLN A 124 -28.42 -19.16 -0.64
C GLN A 124 -28.63 -18.43 0.70
N GLY A 125 -29.15 -17.20 0.62
CA GLY A 125 -29.40 -16.35 1.80
C GLY A 125 -28.20 -15.58 2.35
N GLN A 126 -26.96 -15.80 1.88
CA GLN A 126 -25.83 -14.96 2.29
C GLN A 126 -26.05 -13.50 1.84
N SER A 127 -25.76 -12.55 2.72
CA SER A 127 -25.79 -11.12 2.43
C SER A 127 -24.62 -10.72 1.52
N ALA A 128 -24.82 -9.71 0.66
CA ALA A 128 -23.73 -9.08 -0.11
C ALA A 128 -22.80 -8.21 0.76
N GLU A 129 -23.13 -8.06 2.04
CA GLU A 129 -22.35 -7.30 3.04
C GLU A 129 -21.24 -8.13 3.69
N VAL A 130 -21.04 -9.38 3.26
CA VAL A 130 -20.03 -10.27 3.85
C VAL A 130 -18.66 -9.96 3.26
N GLU A 131 -17.66 -9.77 4.13
CA GLU A 131 -16.26 -9.61 3.76
C GLU A 131 -15.74 -10.90 3.07
N GLN A 132 -15.37 -10.81 1.80
CA GLN A 132 -14.87 -11.94 1.00
C GLN A 132 -13.35 -11.97 0.89
N PHE A 133 -12.70 -10.81 0.92
CA PHE A 133 -11.25 -10.70 0.94
C PHE A 133 -10.80 -9.44 1.68
N TRP A 134 -9.56 -9.49 2.17
CA TRP A 134 -8.83 -8.39 2.76
C TRP A 134 -7.43 -8.40 2.14
N ALA A 135 -7.01 -7.29 1.58
CA ALA A 135 -5.69 -7.15 0.97
C ALA A 135 -5.04 -5.85 1.44
N TYR A 136 -3.76 -5.92 1.79
CA TYR A 136 -2.95 -4.71 1.91
C TYR A 136 -2.39 -4.36 0.54
N ALA A 137 -2.16 -3.08 0.29
CA ALA A 137 -1.43 -2.64 -0.89
C ALA A 137 -0.04 -3.29 -0.88
N VAL A 138 0.43 -3.75 -2.05
CA VAL A 138 1.73 -4.44 -2.16
C VAL A 138 2.89 -3.49 -2.43
N ASN A 139 2.58 -2.25 -2.83
CA ASN A 139 3.54 -1.19 -3.07
C ASN A 139 3.55 -0.16 -1.94
N ASP A 140 4.68 0.53 -1.81
CA ASP A 140 4.79 1.69 -0.93
C ASP A 140 3.99 2.85 -1.51
N LEU A 141 3.38 3.63 -0.62
CA LEU A 141 2.51 4.76 -0.97
C LEU A 141 2.99 5.95 -0.17
N SER A 142 3.31 7.02 -0.89
CA SER A 142 3.70 8.31 -0.39
C SER A 142 2.57 9.00 0.37
N HIS A 143 2.91 10.14 0.97
CA HIS A 143 1.97 11.07 1.59
C HIS A 143 2.00 12.38 0.80
N ASP A 144 0.88 13.08 0.77
CA ASP A 144 0.71 14.36 0.08
C ASP A 144 1.00 14.32 -1.44
N SER A 145 0.81 13.15 -2.07
CA SER A 145 0.76 12.96 -3.52
C SER A 145 -0.29 11.90 -3.87
N TRP A 146 -0.66 11.83 -5.16
CA TRP A 146 -1.44 10.72 -5.69
C TRP A 146 -0.54 9.50 -5.95
N ASP A 147 -0.93 8.36 -5.38
CA ASP A 147 -0.32 7.07 -5.65
C ASP A 147 -1.34 6.06 -6.18
N ASP A 148 -0.87 5.10 -6.97
CA ASP A 148 -1.66 3.94 -7.36
C ASP A 148 -1.46 2.78 -6.39
N ALA A 149 -2.42 2.57 -5.49
CA ALA A 149 -2.42 1.45 -4.56
C ALA A 149 -2.82 0.15 -5.26
N VAL A 150 -1.92 -0.83 -5.25
CA VAL A 150 -2.07 -2.09 -5.99
C VAL A 150 -2.45 -3.24 -5.05
N PHE A 151 -3.56 -3.92 -5.35
CA PHE A 151 -4.11 -5.01 -4.53
C PHE A 151 -4.34 -6.28 -5.36
N PRO A 152 -3.44 -7.28 -5.28
CA PRO A 152 -3.73 -8.62 -5.76
C PRO A 152 -4.80 -9.26 -4.87
N VAL A 153 -5.98 -9.54 -5.43
CA VAL A 153 -7.13 -10.10 -4.73
C VAL A 153 -7.53 -11.43 -5.33
N LYS A 154 -7.98 -12.37 -4.50
CA LYS A 154 -8.49 -13.68 -4.94
C LYS A 154 -9.51 -14.23 -3.96
N SER A 155 -10.36 -15.13 -4.42
CA SER A 155 -11.35 -15.81 -3.58
C SER A 155 -11.69 -17.20 -4.11
N ALA A 156 -12.61 -17.89 -3.45
CA ALA A 156 -13.17 -19.13 -3.97
C ALA A 156 -13.96 -18.86 -5.27
N ASN A 157 -14.17 -19.88 -6.09
CA ASN A 157 -15.06 -19.78 -7.24
C ASN A 157 -16.48 -19.41 -6.83
N GLY A 158 -17.17 -18.67 -7.71
CA GLY A 158 -18.58 -18.29 -7.51
C GLY A 158 -18.75 -17.23 -6.42
N VAL A 159 -17.83 -16.27 -6.34
CA VAL A 159 -17.93 -15.10 -5.45
C VAL A 159 -18.06 -13.86 -6.31
N ASP A 160 -19.10 -13.07 -6.07
CA ASP A 160 -19.24 -11.73 -6.67
C ASP A 160 -18.98 -10.66 -5.61
N ILE A 161 -18.17 -9.67 -5.98
CA ILE A 161 -17.86 -8.50 -5.15
C ILE A 161 -18.79 -7.37 -5.56
N HIS A 162 -19.61 -6.91 -4.62
CA HIS A 162 -20.61 -5.87 -4.84
C HIS A 162 -20.16 -4.50 -4.35
N SER A 163 -19.24 -4.46 -3.38
CA SER A 163 -18.71 -3.22 -2.84
C SER A 163 -17.24 -3.36 -2.49
N LEU A 164 -16.51 -2.27 -2.62
CA LEU A 164 -15.14 -2.14 -2.17
C LEU A 164 -15.10 -1.19 -0.96
N VAL A 165 -14.22 -1.48 -0.02
CA VAL A 165 -13.89 -0.57 1.08
C VAL A 165 -12.42 -0.25 1.03
N VAL A 166 -12.09 1.00 0.73
CA VAL A 166 -10.71 1.50 0.72
C VAL A 166 -10.41 2.09 2.09
N VAL A 167 -9.44 1.51 2.78
CA VAL A 167 -9.00 1.90 4.12
C VAL A 167 -7.66 2.63 3.97
N PRO A 168 -7.63 3.98 4.05
CA PRO A 168 -6.43 4.77 3.77
C PRO A 168 -5.37 4.68 4.87
N ASP A 169 -5.74 4.16 6.04
CA ASP A 169 -4.82 3.92 7.15
C ASP A 169 -5.34 2.76 8.01
N ALA A 170 -4.77 1.60 7.76
CA ALA A 170 -5.10 0.35 8.42
C ALA A 170 -4.26 0.08 9.68
N GLU A 171 -3.51 1.09 10.15
CA GLU A 171 -2.80 1.02 11.42
C GLU A 171 -3.74 1.27 12.61
N SER A 172 -3.24 0.89 13.79
CA SER A 172 -4.01 1.05 15.02
C SER A 172 -4.25 2.53 15.34
N PRO A 173 -5.51 2.97 15.52
CA PRO A 173 -5.87 4.38 15.69
C PRO A 173 -5.52 4.95 17.08
N HIS A 174 -4.99 4.14 18.01
CA HIS A 174 -4.70 4.53 19.40
C HIS A 174 -3.79 5.76 19.56
N LYS A 175 -2.98 6.10 18.55
CA LYS A 175 -2.12 7.30 18.54
C LYS A 175 -2.71 8.46 17.72
N MET A 176 -3.85 8.26 17.07
CA MET A 176 -4.50 9.30 16.28
C MET A 176 -5.13 10.34 17.19
N THR A 177 -4.62 11.57 17.11
CA THR A 177 -5.13 12.69 17.90
C THR A 177 -6.16 13.52 17.15
N ALA A 178 -6.25 13.39 15.82
CA ALA A 178 -7.17 14.14 14.98
C ALA A 178 -7.69 13.29 13.80
N ASP A 179 -8.85 13.70 13.28
CA ASP A 179 -9.41 13.21 12.03
C ASP A 179 -8.71 13.91 10.86
N TRP A 180 -8.62 13.25 9.70
CA TRP A 180 -8.02 13.79 8.49
C TRP A 180 -8.74 13.29 7.25
N VAL A 181 -8.49 13.91 6.10
CA VAL A 181 -9.17 13.58 4.84
C VAL A 181 -8.21 12.84 3.92
N ALA A 182 -8.69 11.72 3.38
CA ALA A 182 -8.08 11.04 2.24
C ALA A 182 -8.95 11.29 1.00
N TYR A 183 -8.34 11.22 -0.17
CA TYR A 183 -9.03 11.21 -1.45
C TYR A 183 -8.78 9.86 -2.12
N VAL A 184 -9.82 9.33 -2.75
CA VAL A 184 -9.81 8.07 -3.48
C VAL A 184 -10.41 8.32 -4.85
N ASP A 185 -9.78 7.78 -5.88
CA ASP A 185 -10.23 7.94 -7.26
C ASP A 185 -9.82 6.75 -8.14
N ASP A 186 -10.37 6.73 -9.35
CA ASP A 186 -10.00 5.89 -10.49
C ASP A 186 -9.64 4.45 -10.09
N ILE A 187 -10.66 3.74 -9.59
CA ILE A 187 -10.53 2.34 -9.21
C ILE A 187 -10.59 1.50 -10.48
N VAL A 188 -9.57 0.69 -10.73
CA VAL A 188 -9.52 -0.23 -11.87
C VAL A 188 -9.40 -1.67 -11.38
N VAL A 189 -10.25 -2.55 -11.89
CA VAL A 189 -10.19 -4.00 -11.66
C VAL A 189 -9.76 -4.67 -12.95
N ASP A 190 -8.57 -5.25 -12.96
CA ASP A 190 -7.97 -5.87 -14.12
C ASP A 190 -7.05 -7.04 -13.73
N ASP A 191 -6.05 -7.34 -14.58
CA ASP A 191 -5.08 -8.40 -14.41
C ASP A 191 -3.62 -7.87 -14.39
N ASP A 192 -3.40 -6.55 -14.40
CA ASP A 192 -2.07 -5.94 -14.45
C ASP A 192 -1.53 -5.77 -13.02
N PRO A 193 -0.36 -6.31 -12.65
CA PRO A 193 0.20 -6.11 -11.32
C PRO A 193 1.00 -4.81 -11.16
N GLU A 194 1.24 -4.05 -12.23
CA GLU A 194 2.11 -2.88 -12.20
C GLU A 194 1.35 -1.60 -11.85
N PRO A 195 1.85 -0.76 -10.92
CA PRO A 195 1.25 0.52 -10.62
C PRO A 195 1.12 1.41 -11.89
N ARG A 196 -0.04 2.03 -12.07
CA ARG A 196 -0.40 2.85 -13.24
C ARG A 196 0.20 4.25 -13.19
N ILE A 197 0.29 4.79 -11.98
CA ILE A 197 1.12 5.94 -11.69
C ILE A 197 2.18 5.49 -10.70
N SER A 198 3.43 5.78 -11.03
CA SER A 198 4.52 5.80 -10.08
C SER A 198 4.80 7.26 -9.83
N ASP A 199 5.11 7.65 -8.59
CA ASP A 199 5.57 9.00 -8.26
C ASP A 199 6.58 9.47 -9.32
N THR A 200 6.11 10.21 -10.32
CA THR A 200 6.92 11.17 -11.04
C THR A 200 6.97 12.39 -10.12
N CYS A 201 7.58 12.22 -8.95
CA CYS A 201 8.52 13.26 -8.57
C CYS A 201 9.43 13.35 -9.79
N SER A 202 9.30 14.44 -10.54
CA SER A 202 10.11 14.72 -11.70
C SER A 202 11.56 14.85 -11.24
N VAL A 203 12.23 13.73 -11.04
CA VAL A 203 13.62 13.64 -11.40
C VAL A 203 13.56 13.72 -12.92
N ALA A 204 13.83 14.92 -13.40
CA ALA A 204 14.00 15.21 -14.81
C ALA A 204 14.64 14.01 -15.49
N ASP A 205 14.04 13.60 -16.60
CA ASP A 205 14.63 12.80 -17.67
C ASP A 205 16.13 12.52 -17.44
N THR A 206 16.43 11.31 -16.96
CA THR A 206 17.80 10.83 -16.99
C THR A 206 17.91 9.61 -17.89
N ASP A 207 17.91 9.89 -19.18
CA ASP A 207 18.95 9.41 -20.09
C ASP A 207 20.37 9.94 -19.73
N ASN A 208 20.59 10.36 -18.47
CA ASN A 208 21.86 10.76 -17.91
C ASN A 208 22.33 9.71 -16.88
N PRO A 209 23.43 8.98 -17.12
CA PRO A 209 23.91 7.91 -16.24
C PRO A 209 24.59 8.44 -14.96
N ASP A 210 24.01 9.43 -14.27
CA ASP A 210 24.59 9.97 -13.03
C ASP A 210 23.53 10.61 -12.11
N ILE A 211 22.72 9.79 -11.42
CA ILE A 211 22.01 10.26 -10.23
C ILE A 211 22.89 9.96 -9.02
N THR A 212 23.64 10.97 -8.62
CA THR A 212 24.12 11.20 -7.26
C THR A 212 23.08 12.07 -6.56
N THR A 213 22.07 11.48 -5.92
CA THR A 213 21.21 12.23 -5.00
C THR A 213 21.98 12.47 -3.71
N ASP A 214 22.22 13.74 -3.37
CA ASP A 214 23.00 14.18 -2.20
C ASP A 214 22.40 13.75 -0.85
N MET A 215 21.18 13.21 -0.84
CA MET A 215 20.44 12.80 0.35
C MET A 215 19.89 11.36 0.22
N ALA A 216 19.85 10.65 1.35
CA ALA A 216 19.19 9.37 1.53
C ALA A 216 17.93 9.55 2.39
N SER A 217 16.84 8.88 2.02
CA SER A 217 15.59 8.83 2.78
C SER A 217 15.56 7.58 3.65
N VAL A 218 15.50 7.76 4.96
CA VAL A 218 15.62 6.68 5.95
C VAL A 218 14.29 6.48 6.70
N THR A 219 13.74 5.29 6.58
CA THR A 219 12.53 4.86 7.29
C THR A 219 12.85 3.66 8.17
N ALA A 220 12.30 3.63 9.38
CA ALA A 220 12.37 2.47 10.24
C ALA A 220 10.97 1.89 10.49
N ALA A 221 10.82 0.60 10.22
CA ALA A 221 9.63 -0.17 10.56
C ALA A 221 10.08 -1.37 11.39
N SER A 222 9.56 -1.51 12.61
CA SER A 222 9.97 -2.61 13.49
C SER A 222 8.83 -3.11 14.35
N ARG A 223 8.82 -4.42 14.60
CA ARG A 223 7.87 -5.06 15.52
C ARG A 223 8.55 -5.27 16.87
N ASN A 224 7.83 -5.05 17.97
CA ASN A 224 8.33 -5.26 19.34
C ASN A 224 9.50 -4.34 19.78
N GLY A 225 9.64 -3.19 19.11
CA GLY A 225 10.59 -2.13 19.44
C GLY A 225 10.52 -1.02 18.39
N THR A 226 11.35 0.01 18.55
CA THR A 226 11.48 1.09 17.58
C THR A 226 12.95 1.41 17.33
N VAL A 227 13.23 1.95 16.14
CA VAL A 227 14.55 2.49 15.78
C VAL A 227 14.35 3.97 15.49
N VAL A 228 15.15 4.79 16.16
CA VAL A 228 15.09 6.27 16.10
C VAL A 228 16.49 6.81 15.84
N THR A 229 16.62 8.10 15.54
CA THR A 229 17.95 8.74 15.51
C THR A 229 18.62 8.66 16.89
N ALA A 230 19.93 8.90 16.96
CA ALA A 230 20.63 9.01 18.25
C ALA A 230 19.99 10.03 19.21
N THR A 231 19.31 11.06 18.69
CA THR A 231 18.59 12.08 19.47
C THR A 231 17.15 11.70 19.83
N GLY A 232 16.65 10.56 19.35
CA GLY A 232 15.30 10.06 19.64
C GLY A 232 14.22 10.46 18.62
N GLN A 233 14.59 11.08 17.50
CA GLN A 233 13.65 11.41 16.42
C GLN A 233 13.25 10.15 15.64
N THR A 234 11.97 10.04 15.30
CA THR A 234 11.46 8.92 14.49
C THR A 234 12.00 8.96 13.06
N LEU A 235 12.36 7.79 12.55
CA LEU A 235 12.81 7.61 11.17
C LEU A 235 11.58 7.28 10.30
N ASN A 236 10.96 8.32 9.75
CA ASN A 236 9.89 8.21 8.76
C ASN A 236 10.23 9.17 7.62
N ALA A 237 10.77 8.64 6.52
CA ALA A 237 11.37 9.43 5.44
C ALA A 237 12.41 10.46 5.93
N PHE A 238 13.19 10.10 6.95
CA PHE A 238 14.20 10.98 7.52
C PHE A 238 15.33 11.24 6.51
N ALA A 239 15.51 12.49 6.11
CA ALA A 239 16.53 12.88 5.16
C ALA A 239 17.90 13.01 5.85
N THR A 240 18.89 12.27 5.35
CA THR A 240 20.31 12.39 5.76
C THR A 240 21.21 12.51 4.54
N GLY A 241 22.43 13.03 4.70
CA GLY A 241 23.37 13.11 3.58
C GLY A 241 23.72 11.72 3.04
N SER A 242 23.63 11.55 1.73
CA SER A 242 24.06 10.34 1.03
C SER A 242 25.55 10.10 1.24
N GLY A 243 25.96 8.84 1.44
CA GLY A 243 27.35 8.48 1.69
C GLY A 243 27.91 8.93 3.05
N LYS A 244 27.05 9.37 3.99
CA LYS A 244 27.44 9.67 5.37
C LYS A 244 26.94 8.59 6.32
N PRO A 245 27.75 8.16 7.30
CA PRO A 245 27.27 7.23 8.31
C PRO A 245 26.15 7.87 9.13
N LEU A 246 25.16 7.06 9.51
CA LEU A 246 24.03 7.49 10.35
C LEU A 246 24.01 6.65 11.63
N THR A 247 24.10 7.30 12.78
CA THR A 247 23.93 6.61 14.08
C THR A 247 22.46 6.61 14.48
N VAL A 248 21.93 5.41 14.66
CA VAL A 248 20.57 5.15 15.11
C VAL A 248 20.58 4.55 16.50
N LYS A 249 19.48 4.73 17.23
CA LYS A 249 19.22 4.19 18.55
C LYS A 249 18.09 3.18 18.49
N VAL A 250 18.28 2.01 19.08
CA VAL A 250 17.23 0.99 19.21
C VAL A 250 16.58 1.09 20.58
N VAL A 251 15.25 1.06 20.61
CA VAL A 251 14.45 1.09 21.84
C VAL A 251 13.54 -0.14 21.85
N PRO A 252 13.96 -1.24 22.49
CA PRO A 252 13.14 -2.44 22.62
C PRO A 252 11.86 -2.19 23.42
N ALA A 253 10.77 -2.89 23.09
CA ALA A 253 9.58 -2.93 23.94
C ALA A 253 9.85 -3.75 25.23
N PRO A 254 9.06 -3.55 26.31
CA PRO A 254 9.21 -4.36 27.53
C PRO A 254 9.17 -5.86 27.23
N GLY A 255 10.17 -6.59 27.74
CA GLY A 255 10.31 -8.04 27.51
C GLY A 255 11.05 -8.42 26.23
N PHE A 256 11.57 -7.46 25.46
CA PHE A 256 12.36 -7.70 24.24
C PHE A 256 13.76 -7.10 24.35
N ARG A 257 14.69 -7.68 23.61
CA ARG A 257 16.01 -7.10 23.31
C ARG A 257 16.22 -7.09 21.80
N CYS A 258 17.11 -6.23 21.31
CA CYS A 258 17.44 -6.16 19.89
C CYS A 258 18.70 -7.00 19.61
N ASP A 259 18.61 -8.03 18.77
CA ASP A 259 19.76 -8.89 18.41
C ASP A 259 20.50 -8.37 17.14
N GLY A 260 19.88 -7.48 16.36
CA GLY A 260 20.52 -6.79 15.23
C GLY A 260 19.60 -5.84 14.45
N LEU A 261 20.10 -5.25 13.36
CA LEU A 261 19.33 -4.48 12.37
C LEU A 261 19.44 -5.13 10.99
N ARG A 262 18.32 -5.29 10.28
CA ARG A 262 18.30 -5.49 8.84
C ARG A 262 18.13 -4.14 8.17
N VAL A 263 19.02 -3.83 7.25
CA VAL A 263 19.04 -2.55 6.53
C VAL A 263 18.91 -2.87 5.05
N LYS A 264 17.77 -2.53 4.46
CA LYS A 264 17.49 -2.66 3.05
C LYS A 264 17.65 -1.29 2.40
N PHE A 265 18.47 -1.17 1.37
CA PHE A 265 18.80 0.13 0.79
C PHE A 265 19.00 0.04 -0.73
N GLY A 266 18.75 1.13 -1.44
CA GLY A 266 18.86 1.14 -2.89
C GLY A 266 18.13 2.28 -3.57
N ARG A 267 18.17 2.28 -4.91
CA ARG A 267 17.46 3.25 -5.73
C ARG A 267 15.96 2.99 -5.79
N ARG A 268 15.55 1.75 -5.49
CA ARG A 268 14.15 1.32 -5.38
C ARG A 268 14.08 0.06 -4.50
N LEU A 269 13.39 0.11 -3.36
CA LEU A 269 13.30 -1.03 -2.44
C LEU A 269 12.20 -2.03 -2.82
N ALA A 270 11.18 -1.55 -3.52
CA ALA A 270 10.08 -2.36 -4.02
C ALA A 270 10.45 -3.14 -5.29
N GLY A 271 9.90 -4.35 -5.39
CA GLY A 271 10.04 -5.23 -6.55
C GLY A 271 11.35 -6.04 -6.60
N PRO A 272 11.65 -6.63 -7.77
CA PRO A 272 12.81 -7.51 -7.93
C PRO A 272 14.13 -6.82 -7.61
N LYS A 273 15.05 -7.56 -6.95
CA LYS A 273 16.41 -7.09 -6.64
C LYS A 273 17.18 -6.63 -7.88
N MET A 274 16.89 -7.26 -9.03
CA MET A 274 17.51 -6.97 -10.33
C MET A 274 16.44 -6.60 -11.35
N VAL A 275 16.61 -5.49 -12.04
CA VAL A 275 15.75 -5.08 -13.16
C VAL A 275 16.65 -4.62 -14.31
N ALA A 276 16.45 -5.20 -15.50
CA ALA A 276 17.28 -4.94 -16.69
C ALA A 276 18.80 -5.03 -16.43
N GLY A 277 19.24 -5.99 -15.59
CA GLY A 277 20.65 -6.20 -15.25
C GLY A 277 21.24 -5.21 -14.24
N LYS A 278 20.46 -4.23 -13.76
CA LYS A 278 20.85 -3.29 -12.71
C LYS A 278 20.32 -3.74 -11.34
N GLN A 279 21.14 -3.63 -10.30
CA GLN A 279 20.74 -3.95 -8.94
C GLN A 279 19.97 -2.78 -8.31
N MET A 280 18.71 -3.03 -7.96
CA MET A 280 17.77 -2.00 -7.48
C MET A 280 17.86 -1.79 -5.96
N TRP A 281 18.07 -2.87 -5.21
CA TRP A 281 18.26 -2.83 -3.76
C TRP A 281 19.29 -3.86 -3.27
N GLN A 282 19.78 -3.63 -2.06
CA GLN A 282 20.68 -4.51 -1.32
C GLN A 282 20.19 -4.60 0.13
N GLU A 283 20.61 -5.66 0.82
CA GLU A 283 20.34 -5.85 2.24
C GLU A 283 21.65 -6.13 2.97
N VAL A 284 21.78 -5.53 4.15
CA VAL A 284 22.85 -5.78 5.10
C VAL A 284 22.23 -6.11 6.46
N TYR A 285 22.81 -7.08 7.15
CA TYR A 285 22.48 -7.36 8.53
C TYR A 285 23.61 -6.91 9.45
N LEU A 286 23.28 -6.02 10.39
CA LEU A 286 24.18 -5.53 11.43
C LEU A 286 23.85 -6.29 12.73
N SER A 287 24.65 -7.30 13.05
CA SER A 287 24.52 -8.06 14.31
C SER A 287 24.79 -7.18 15.54
N ARG A 288 24.49 -7.71 16.73
CA ARG A 288 24.78 -7.05 18.02
C ARG A 288 26.22 -6.56 18.18
N ASP A 289 27.20 -7.19 17.51
CA ASP A 289 28.61 -6.77 17.55
C ASP A 289 28.85 -5.38 16.95
N HIS A 290 27.91 -4.87 16.14
CA HIS A 290 27.94 -3.54 15.54
C HIS A 290 27.29 -2.46 16.42
N PHE A 291 26.92 -2.79 17.67
CA PHE A 291 26.25 -1.88 18.59
C PHE A 291 27.18 -1.43 19.73
N GLU A 292 27.07 -0.16 20.08
CA GLU A 292 27.63 0.41 21.29
C GLU A 292 26.48 0.77 22.23
N GLY A 293 26.22 -0.10 23.22
CA GLY A 293 25.04 0.05 24.08
C GLY A 293 23.75 -0.15 23.28
N ASP A 294 22.90 0.88 23.20
CA ASP A 294 21.67 0.90 22.40
C ASP A 294 21.83 1.64 21.06
N LEU A 295 23.04 2.06 20.70
CA LEU A 295 23.36 2.74 19.46
C LEU A 295 23.96 1.78 18.44
N CYS A 296 23.64 1.99 17.16
CA CYS A 296 24.27 1.32 16.03
C CYS A 296 24.58 2.34 14.94
N THR A 297 25.80 2.31 14.39
CA THR A 297 26.19 3.21 13.29
C THR A 297 26.06 2.48 11.97
N LEU A 298 25.13 2.93 11.14
CA LEU A 298 24.94 2.43 9.79
C LEU A 298 26.12 2.87 8.90
N PRO A 299 26.75 1.94 8.15
CA PRO A 299 27.83 2.29 7.24
C PRO A 299 27.39 3.26 6.16
N ALA A 300 28.26 4.22 5.81
CA ALA A 300 28.02 5.19 4.73
C ALA A 300 27.56 4.55 3.40
N SER A 301 28.05 3.35 3.10
CA SER A 301 27.70 2.59 1.89
C SER A 301 26.23 2.18 1.81
N CYS A 302 25.52 2.15 2.94
CA CYS A 302 24.10 1.80 3.01
C CYS A 302 23.18 3.03 2.91
N LEU A 303 23.74 4.23 2.96
CA LEU A 303 22.99 5.49 3.04
C LEU A 303 22.96 6.17 1.68
N TYR A 304 22.11 5.69 0.76
CA TYR A 304 21.80 6.36 -0.50
C TYR A 304 20.41 5.96 -0.98
N GLY A 305 19.76 6.84 -1.76
CA GLY A 305 18.41 6.58 -2.27
C GLY A 305 17.43 6.37 -1.12
N TYR A 306 16.80 5.20 -1.09
CA TYR A 306 15.88 4.77 -0.04
C TYR A 306 16.57 3.78 0.90
N VAL A 307 16.30 3.90 2.20
CA VAL A 307 16.85 3.05 3.24
C VAL A 307 15.74 2.67 4.21
N GLU A 308 15.50 1.38 4.35
CA GLU A 308 14.56 0.79 5.30
C GLU A 308 15.34 0.03 6.39
N ILE A 309 15.02 0.29 7.65
CA ILE A 309 15.64 -0.33 8.82
C ILE A 309 14.59 -1.15 9.58
N GLU A 310 14.85 -2.44 9.72
CA GLU A 310 14.07 -3.35 10.57
C GLU A 310 14.93 -3.81 11.75
N GLY A 311 14.47 -3.55 12.98
CA GLY A 311 15.07 -4.08 14.20
C GLY A 311 14.67 -5.53 14.44
N ASP A 312 15.66 -6.39 14.65
CA ASP A 312 15.46 -7.79 15.02
C ASP A 312 15.26 -7.89 16.55
N PHE A 313 14.02 -7.67 16.99
CA PHE A 313 13.65 -7.71 18.41
C PHE A 313 13.18 -9.09 18.84
N VAL A 314 13.93 -9.72 19.76
CA VAL A 314 13.67 -11.05 20.29
C VAL A 314 13.25 -11.02 21.77
N PRO A 315 12.37 -11.93 22.23
CA PRO A 315 11.99 -12.00 23.64
C PRO A 315 13.20 -12.26 24.56
N VAL A 316 13.24 -11.55 25.69
CA VAL A 316 14.16 -11.85 26.79
C VAL A 316 13.55 -13.03 27.56
N ARG A 317 14.26 -14.16 27.59
CA ARG A 317 13.88 -15.31 28.43
C ARG A 317 14.38 -15.11 29.85
#